data_AF-A0A8T5V0L2-F1
#
_entry.id   AF-A0A8T5V0L2-F1
#
_cell.length_a   1.000
_cell.length_b   1.000
_cell.length_c   1.000
_cell.angle_alpha   90.00
_cell.angle_beta   90.00
_cell.angle_gamma   90.00
#
_symmetry.space_group_name_H-M   'P 1'
#
loop_
_entity.id
_entity.type
_entity.pdbx_description
1 polymer ?
#
loop_
_entity_poly.entity_id
_entity_poly.type
_entity_poly.pdbx_seq_one_letter_code
_entity_poly.pdbx_strand_id
1 'polypeptide(L)'
;MPLDADAIRRGCRGEVTAATQLCGAELGRFKAVAAEDGPLTVACTQQAALFSQVASENNRANSIQFANIRETAGWSGDADRAGPKMAALLAAAAEVAAPAPMVQLESSGVILIYGRDEAAIEAGDLLKEHLDVTVLIAPPAAIAPPRNADYPIAKGRITSVKGHLEHFPTGKNRVGIPKTARVRFKLHAGEGGQHVWPGRFRLIFAKGW
;
A
#
# COMPACT_ATOMS: atom_id res chain seq x y z
N MET A 1 23.95 -1.54 -9.95
CA MET A 1 23.91 -3.00 -9.77
C MET A 1 24.63 -3.64 -10.94
N PRO A 2 25.39 -4.71 -10.74
CA PRO A 2 25.91 -5.50 -11.86
C PRO A 2 24.73 -6.07 -12.65
N LEU A 3 24.83 -6.04 -13.98
CA LEU A 3 23.85 -6.61 -14.89
C LEU A 3 24.58 -7.41 -15.97
N ASP A 4 24.65 -8.73 -15.78
CA ASP A 4 25.18 -9.66 -16.78
C ASP A 4 24.08 -10.01 -17.79
N ALA A 5 24.02 -9.22 -18.87
CA ALA A 5 23.03 -9.41 -19.92
C ALA A 5 23.17 -10.76 -20.63
N ASP A 6 24.38 -11.32 -20.70
CA ASP A 6 24.63 -12.60 -21.37
C ASP A 6 24.16 -13.77 -20.51
N ALA A 7 24.39 -13.73 -19.20
CA ALA A 7 23.83 -14.71 -18.27
C ALA A 7 22.30 -14.70 -18.28
N ILE A 8 21.68 -13.51 -18.35
CA ILE A 8 20.23 -13.39 -18.47
C ILE A 8 19.77 -13.98 -19.81
N ARG A 9 20.41 -13.60 -20.91
CA ARG A 9 20.05 -14.08 -22.26
C ARG A 9 20.13 -15.59 -22.40
N ARG A 10 21.11 -16.25 -21.76
CA ARG A 10 21.19 -17.73 -21.74
C ARG A 10 19.97 -18.40 -21.08
N GLY A 11 19.31 -17.73 -20.13
CA GLY A 11 18.14 -18.25 -19.43
C GLY A 11 16.79 -17.78 -20.01
N CYS A 12 16.80 -16.79 -20.90
CA CYS A 12 15.60 -16.26 -21.54
C CYS A 12 15.36 -16.91 -22.90
N ARG A 13 14.09 -17.15 -23.24
CA ARG A 13 13.68 -17.67 -24.56
C ARG A 13 13.41 -16.59 -25.60
N GLY A 14 13.20 -15.35 -25.16
CA GLY A 14 12.97 -14.19 -26.03
C GLY A 14 14.22 -13.33 -26.22
N GLU A 15 14.12 -12.31 -27.07
CA GLU A 15 15.19 -11.34 -27.24
C GLU A 15 15.40 -10.50 -25.97
N VAL A 16 16.66 -10.35 -25.57
CA VAL A 16 17.05 -9.58 -24.37
C VAL A 16 17.84 -8.35 -24.79
N THR A 17 17.21 -7.19 -24.61
CA THR A 17 17.80 -5.87 -24.81
C THR A 17 18.17 -5.26 -23.46
N ALA A 18 19.47 -5.06 -23.23
CA ALA A 18 19.96 -4.39 -22.03
C ALA A 18 20.03 -2.86 -22.22
N ALA A 19 19.70 -2.14 -21.16
CA ALA A 19 19.78 -0.68 -21.08
C ALA A 19 20.17 -0.27 -19.65
N THR A 20 20.83 0.87 -19.52
CA THR A 20 21.30 1.43 -18.25
C THR A 20 20.32 2.46 -17.67
N GLN A 21 19.64 3.21 -18.54
CA GLN A 21 18.67 4.26 -18.21
C GLN A 21 17.41 4.15 -19.08
N LEU A 22 16.79 2.97 -19.11
CA LEU A 22 15.62 2.67 -19.95
C LEU A 22 14.43 3.63 -19.72
N CYS A 23 14.23 4.12 -18.49
CA CYS A 23 13.17 5.08 -18.15
C CYS A 23 13.58 6.55 -18.32
N GLY A 24 14.81 6.82 -18.77
CA GLY A 24 15.38 8.17 -18.89
C GLY A 24 15.94 8.39 -20.29
N ALA A 25 17.27 8.60 -20.39
CA ALA A 25 17.96 8.89 -21.65
C ALA A 25 17.73 7.84 -22.74
N GLU A 26 17.43 6.59 -22.37
CA GLU A 26 17.23 5.48 -23.32
C GLU A 26 15.74 5.14 -23.54
N LEU A 27 14.80 6.00 -23.13
CA LEU A 27 13.36 5.73 -23.29
C LEU A 27 12.95 5.51 -24.75
N GLY A 28 13.67 6.10 -25.71
CA GLY A 28 13.48 5.83 -27.14
C GLY A 28 13.64 4.35 -27.50
N ARG A 29 14.53 3.60 -26.82
CA ARG A 29 14.72 2.16 -27.05
C ARG A 29 13.50 1.37 -26.60
N PHE A 30 12.93 1.71 -25.44
CA PHE A 30 11.67 1.13 -24.98
C PHE A 30 10.54 1.43 -25.98
N LYS A 31 10.41 2.69 -26.43
CA LYS A 31 9.38 3.08 -27.40
C LYS A 31 9.46 2.27 -28.70
N ALA A 32 10.67 2.04 -29.20
CA ALA A 32 10.87 1.23 -30.40
C ALA A 32 10.40 -0.22 -30.20
N VAL A 33 10.78 -0.87 -29.09
CA VAL A 33 10.35 -2.24 -28.77
C VAL A 33 8.84 -2.30 -28.49
N ALA A 34 8.30 -1.32 -27.78
CA ALA A 34 6.88 -1.26 -27.41
C ALA A 34 5.97 -0.90 -28.59
N ALA A 35 6.51 -0.52 -29.75
CA ALA A 35 5.73 -0.30 -30.97
C ALA A 35 5.21 -1.63 -31.58
N GLU A 36 5.89 -2.75 -31.33
CA GLU A 36 5.47 -4.08 -31.79
C GLU A 36 4.53 -4.74 -30.81
N ASP A 37 3.29 -5.07 -31.18
CA ASP A 37 2.24 -5.59 -30.29
C ASP A 37 2.40 -7.08 -29.87
N GLY A 38 3.62 -7.52 -29.53
CA GLY A 38 3.91 -8.87 -29.01
C GLY A 38 3.88 -8.99 -27.48
N PRO A 39 4.27 -10.14 -26.91
CA PRO A 39 4.56 -10.25 -25.49
C PRO A 39 5.79 -9.40 -25.12
N LEU A 40 5.67 -8.55 -24.08
CA LEU A 40 6.78 -7.70 -23.61
C LEU A 40 6.88 -7.75 -22.09
N THR A 41 8.08 -8.07 -21.59
CA THR A 41 8.41 -8.02 -20.16
C THR A 41 9.48 -6.96 -19.92
N VAL A 42 9.21 -6.03 -19.01
CA VAL A 42 10.16 -4.99 -18.58
C VAL A 42 10.75 -5.38 -17.24
N ALA A 43 12.08 -5.44 -17.17
CA ALA A 43 12.84 -5.83 -15.99
C ALA A 43 12.93 -4.72 -14.90
N CYS A 44 11.91 -3.89 -14.77
CA CYS A 44 11.86 -2.78 -13.81
C CYS A 44 10.43 -2.55 -13.34
N THR A 45 10.20 -2.50 -12.03
CA THR A 45 8.90 -2.17 -11.45
C THR A 45 8.79 -0.72 -10.98
N GLN A 46 9.91 -0.04 -10.75
CA GLN A 46 9.93 1.32 -10.20
C GLN A 46 9.25 2.35 -11.12
N GLN A 47 9.33 2.15 -12.44
CA GLN A 47 8.77 3.05 -13.44
C GLN A 47 7.69 2.35 -14.28
N ALA A 48 7.01 1.35 -13.71
CA ALA A 48 5.96 0.60 -14.41
C ALA A 48 4.86 1.51 -14.96
N ALA A 49 4.43 2.53 -14.19
CA ALA A 49 3.43 3.50 -14.62
C ALA A 49 3.83 4.25 -15.90
N LEU A 50 5.10 4.70 -16.00
CA LEU A 50 5.63 5.37 -17.19
C LEU A 50 5.58 4.46 -18.41
N PHE A 51 6.05 3.21 -18.27
CA PHE A 51 6.06 2.26 -19.38
C PHE A 51 4.66 1.86 -19.84
N SER A 52 3.73 1.66 -18.89
CA SER A 52 2.32 1.40 -19.20
C SER A 52 1.67 2.58 -19.90
N GLN A 53 1.96 3.82 -19.49
CA GLN A 53 1.48 5.01 -20.18
C GLN A 53 1.97 5.07 -21.62
N VAL A 54 3.28 4.93 -21.85
CA VAL A 54 3.86 4.96 -23.21
C VAL A 54 3.30 3.83 -24.09
N ALA A 55 3.04 2.65 -23.53
CA ALA A 55 2.41 1.55 -24.26
C ALA A 55 0.96 1.87 -24.65
N SER A 56 0.21 2.53 -23.76
CA SER A 56 -1.13 3.01 -24.03
C SER A 56 -1.15 4.09 -25.12
N GLU A 57 -0.18 5.02 -25.11
CA GLU A 57 -0.02 6.04 -26.16
C GLU A 57 0.24 5.41 -27.54
N ASN A 58 0.90 4.25 -27.56
CA ASN A 58 1.15 3.45 -28.77
C ASN A 58 -0.02 2.51 -29.16
N ASN A 59 -1.16 2.57 -28.45
CA ASN A 59 -2.33 1.70 -28.66
C ASN A 59 -2.01 0.19 -28.65
N ARG A 60 -1.07 -0.22 -27.79
CA ARG A 60 -0.71 -1.64 -27.63
C ARG A 60 -1.88 -2.42 -27.03
N ALA A 61 -2.25 -3.55 -27.63
CA ALA A 61 -3.31 -4.41 -27.11
C ALA A 61 -2.79 -5.38 -26.02
N ASN A 62 -1.57 -5.89 -26.20
CA ASN A 62 -0.93 -6.78 -25.24
C ASN A 62 -0.38 -6.02 -24.02
N SER A 63 -0.74 -6.44 -22.81
CA SER A 63 -0.24 -5.81 -21.59
C SER A 63 1.25 -6.08 -21.38
N ILE A 64 1.95 -5.07 -20.86
CA ILE A 64 3.36 -5.20 -20.46
C ILE A 64 3.42 -5.91 -19.11
N GLN A 65 4.25 -6.96 -19.05
CA GLN A 65 4.59 -7.62 -17.79
C GLN A 65 5.80 -6.93 -17.16
N PHE A 66 5.89 -6.95 -15.83
CA PHE A 66 6.98 -6.32 -15.09
C PHE A 66 7.64 -7.31 -14.14
N ALA A 67 8.97 -7.33 -14.15
CA ALA A 67 9.77 -8.14 -13.23
C ALA A 67 10.70 -7.25 -12.40
N ASN A 68 10.68 -7.42 -11.07
CA ASN A 68 11.57 -6.69 -10.17
C ASN A 68 12.92 -7.40 -10.04
N ILE A 69 13.82 -7.27 -11.02
CA ILE A 69 15.14 -7.92 -10.94
C ILE A 69 16.16 -7.13 -10.12
N ARG A 70 15.90 -5.86 -9.82
CA ARG A 70 16.83 -5.02 -9.07
C ARG A 70 16.79 -5.35 -7.59
N GLU A 71 15.66 -5.13 -6.92
CA GLU A 71 15.54 -5.35 -5.48
C GLU A 71 15.55 -6.84 -5.11
N THR A 72 15.04 -7.71 -5.98
CA THR A 72 14.95 -9.15 -5.66
C THR A 72 16.18 -9.95 -6.11
N ALA A 73 17.13 -9.34 -6.84
CA ALA A 73 18.34 -10.01 -7.30
C ALA A 73 19.57 -9.08 -7.33
N GLY A 74 19.54 -8.00 -8.10
CA GLY A 74 20.71 -7.11 -8.31
C GLY A 74 21.18 -6.31 -7.10
N TRP A 75 20.36 -6.17 -6.07
CA TRP A 75 20.70 -5.56 -4.77
C TRP A 75 20.82 -6.62 -3.67
N SER A 76 21.48 -7.74 -4.01
CA SER A 76 21.80 -8.80 -3.06
C SER A 76 23.32 -8.97 -2.92
N GLY A 77 23.76 -9.69 -1.89
CA GLY A 77 25.18 -10.08 -1.74
C GLY A 77 25.69 -10.96 -2.89
N ASP A 78 24.79 -11.63 -3.61
CA ASP A 78 25.10 -12.51 -4.75
C ASP A 78 24.88 -11.83 -6.12
N ALA A 79 24.83 -10.49 -6.17
CA ALA A 79 24.44 -9.75 -7.36
C ALA A 79 25.25 -10.12 -8.62
N ASP A 80 26.56 -10.36 -8.49
CA ASP A 80 27.44 -10.74 -9.61
C ASP A 80 27.10 -12.12 -10.21
N ARG A 81 26.41 -12.98 -9.45
CA ARG A 81 26.00 -14.34 -9.87
C ARG A 81 24.49 -14.45 -10.08
N ALA A 82 23.77 -13.32 -10.04
CA ALA A 82 22.32 -13.29 -10.03
C ALA A 82 21.67 -13.48 -11.42
N GLY A 83 22.44 -13.53 -12.51
CA GLY A 83 21.92 -13.66 -13.88
C GLY A 83 20.87 -14.77 -14.07
N PRO A 84 21.12 -16.02 -13.63
CA PRO A 84 20.13 -17.10 -13.70
C PRO A 84 18.84 -16.80 -12.91
N LYS A 85 18.96 -16.16 -11.73
CA LYS A 85 17.80 -15.73 -10.94
C LYS A 85 17.01 -14.64 -11.66
N MET A 86 17.69 -13.66 -12.25
CA MET A 86 17.05 -12.59 -13.02
C MET A 86 16.31 -13.15 -14.24
N ALA A 87 16.91 -14.10 -14.97
CA ALA A 87 16.23 -14.80 -16.06
C ALA A 87 14.99 -15.56 -15.59
N ALA A 88 15.07 -16.28 -14.47
CA ALA A 88 13.94 -16.99 -13.89
C ALA A 88 12.80 -16.04 -13.45
N LEU A 89 13.14 -14.88 -12.88
CA LEU A 89 12.16 -13.84 -12.51
C LEU A 89 11.47 -13.24 -13.74
N LEU A 90 12.21 -13.01 -14.82
CA LEU A 90 11.65 -12.55 -16.09
C LEU A 90 10.71 -13.58 -16.71
N ALA A 91 11.11 -14.85 -16.70
CA ALA A 91 10.24 -15.95 -17.17
C ALA A 91 8.97 -16.05 -16.31
N ALA A 92 9.09 -16.01 -14.99
CA ALA A 92 7.94 -16.05 -14.09
C ALA A 92 6.97 -14.86 -14.28
N ALA A 93 7.49 -13.68 -14.60
CA ALA A 93 6.64 -12.51 -14.90
C ALA A 93 5.92 -12.63 -16.25
N ALA A 94 6.47 -13.38 -17.21
CA ALA A 94 5.85 -13.60 -18.52
C ALA A 94 4.68 -14.61 -18.45
N GLU A 95 4.57 -15.38 -17.36
CA GLU A 95 3.45 -16.31 -17.16
C GLU A 95 2.16 -15.55 -16.84
N VAL A 96 1.07 -15.92 -17.52
CA VAL A 96 -0.25 -15.30 -17.30
C VAL A 96 -0.80 -15.76 -15.95
N ALA A 97 -0.71 -14.90 -14.94
CA ALA A 97 -1.33 -15.16 -13.65
C ALA A 97 -2.86 -15.08 -13.75
N ALA A 98 -3.56 -16.00 -13.07
CA ALA A 98 -5.00 -15.89 -12.91
C ALA A 98 -5.34 -14.56 -12.21
N PRO A 99 -6.38 -13.84 -12.66
CA PRO A 99 -6.73 -12.56 -12.05
C PRO A 99 -7.03 -12.76 -10.57
N ALA A 100 -6.31 -12.03 -9.72
CA ALA A 100 -6.60 -12.00 -8.29
C ALA A 100 -7.98 -11.37 -8.07
N PRO A 101 -8.77 -11.87 -7.11
CA PRO A 101 -10.05 -11.26 -6.79
C PRO A 101 -9.82 -9.81 -6.33
N MET A 102 -10.41 -8.85 -7.06
CA MET A 102 -10.44 -7.47 -6.60
C MET A 102 -11.38 -7.37 -5.41
N VAL A 103 -10.88 -6.83 -4.30
CA VAL A 103 -11.69 -6.52 -3.12
C VAL A 103 -12.03 -5.04 -3.17
N GLN A 104 -13.33 -4.73 -3.21
CA GLN A 104 -13.78 -3.36 -3.05
C GLN A 104 -13.59 -2.95 -1.60
N LEU A 105 -12.96 -1.80 -1.39
CA LEU A 105 -12.76 -1.21 -0.08
C LEU A 105 -13.63 0.03 0.04
N GLU A 106 -14.56 0.01 0.99
CA GLU A 106 -15.36 1.18 1.35
C GLU A 106 -14.83 1.80 2.66
N SER A 107 -14.91 3.13 2.76
CA SER A 107 -14.57 3.88 3.97
C SER A 107 -15.79 4.67 4.41
N SER A 108 -16.25 4.46 5.64
CA SER A 108 -17.38 5.22 6.20
C SER A 108 -17.00 6.63 6.68
N GLY A 109 -15.78 7.10 6.41
CA GLY A 109 -15.35 8.46 6.76
C GLY A 109 -15.05 8.69 8.23
N VAL A 110 -14.87 7.64 9.04
CA VAL A 110 -14.64 7.74 10.50
C VAL A 110 -13.18 7.49 10.85
N ILE A 111 -12.62 8.31 11.73
CA ILE A 111 -11.21 8.27 12.13
C ILE A 111 -11.01 8.35 13.64
N LEU A 112 -10.11 7.52 14.16
CA LEU A 112 -9.58 7.60 15.52
C LEU A 112 -8.13 8.09 15.45
N ILE A 113 -7.84 9.21 16.09
CA ILE A 113 -6.48 9.76 16.22
C ILE A 113 -5.96 9.38 17.61
N TYR A 114 -4.85 8.66 17.66
CA TYR A 114 -4.19 8.29 18.91
C TYR A 114 -2.84 8.96 19.04
N GLY A 115 -2.66 9.77 20.09
CA GLY A 115 -1.41 10.51 20.33
C GLY A 115 -1.21 10.87 21.79
N ARG A 116 -0.09 11.52 22.11
CA ARG A 116 0.35 11.80 23.49
C ARG A 116 0.57 13.30 23.78
N ASP A 117 0.33 14.14 22.78
CA ASP A 117 0.62 15.57 22.77
C ASP A 117 -0.42 16.30 21.90
N GLU A 118 -0.27 17.63 21.83
CA GLU A 118 -1.17 18.56 21.13
C GLU A 118 -1.30 18.22 19.64
N ALA A 119 -0.30 17.57 19.04
CA ALA A 119 -0.34 17.14 17.64
C ALA A 119 -1.52 16.19 17.34
N ALA A 120 -2.02 15.45 18.34
CA ALA A 120 -3.22 14.63 18.19
C ALA A 120 -4.50 15.47 18.00
N ILE A 121 -4.57 16.63 18.66
CA ILE A 121 -5.69 17.57 18.57
C ILE A 121 -5.55 18.37 17.27
N GLU A 122 -4.36 18.86 16.95
CA GLU A 122 -4.09 19.55 15.67
C GLU A 122 -4.46 18.67 14.47
N ALA A 123 -4.12 17.38 14.51
CA ALA A 123 -4.54 16.44 13.48
C ALA A 123 -6.06 16.27 13.41
N GLY A 124 -6.76 16.35 14.54
CA GLY A 124 -8.22 16.35 14.58
C GLY A 124 -8.81 17.59 13.91
N ASP A 125 -8.25 18.76 14.21
CA ASP A 125 -8.69 20.04 13.63
C ASP A 125 -8.48 20.10 12.12
N LEU A 126 -7.41 19.51 11.61
CA LEU A 126 -7.16 19.42 10.17
C LEU A 126 -8.14 18.49 9.43
N LEU A 127 -8.77 17.55 10.13
CA LEU A 127 -9.55 16.47 9.52
C LEU A 127 -11.06 16.57 9.77
N LYS A 128 -11.51 17.39 10.73
CA LYS A 128 -12.91 17.47 11.17
C LYS A 128 -13.90 17.86 10.07
N GLU A 129 -13.48 18.61 9.06
CA GLU A 129 -14.35 19.03 7.95
C GLU A 129 -14.59 17.91 6.92
N HIS A 130 -13.79 16.83 6.97
CA HIS A 130 -13.81 15.75 5.99
C HIS A 130 -14.14 14.39 6.59
N LEU A 131 -13.92 14.20 7.89
CA LEU A 131 -14.04 12.92 8.58
C LEU A 131 -14.78 13.09 9.91
N ASP A 132 -15.46 12.03 10.33
CA ASP A 132 -15.98 11.89 11.69
C ASP A 132 -14.80 11.56 12.64
N VAL A 133 -14.30 12.59 13.31
CA VAL A 133 -13.07 12.56 14.11
C VAL A 133 -13.37 12.13 15.55
N THR A 134 -12.50 11.29 16.11
CA THR A 134 -12.38 11.07 17.55
C THR A 134 -10.90 11.11 17.93
N VAL A 135 -10.54 11.83 18.99
CA VAL A 135 -9.16 11.89 19.50
C VAL A 135 -9.05 11.15 20.82
N LEU A 136 -8.06 10.27 20.92
CA LEU A 136 -7.70 9.56 22.14
C LEU A 136 -6.27 9.93 22.55
N ILE A 137 -6.16 10.57 23.71
CA ILE A 137 -4.91 11.01 24.32
C ILE A 137 -4.36 9.91 25.24
N ALA A 138 -3.15 9.44 24.93
CA ALA A 138 -2.45 8.41 25.67
C ALA A 138 -1.92 8.93 27.03
N PRO A 139 -2.18 8.26 28.16
CA PRO A 139 -1.50 8.55 29.42
C PRO A 139 0.03 8.38 29.29
N PRO A 140 0.85 9.18 30.00
CA PRO A 140 0.50 10.10 31.07
C PRO A 140 0.21 11.55 30.61
N ALA A 141 -0.08 11.77 29.32
CA ALA A 141 -0.17 13.11 28.74
C ALA A 141 -1.07 14.08 29.53
N ALA A 142 -0.47 15.21 29.92
CA ALA A 142 -1.11 16.27 30.69
C ALA A 142 -1.68 17.38 29.78
N ILE A 143 -2.24 17.00 28.63
CA ILE A 143 -2.92 17.96 27.74
C ILE A 143 -4.27 18.30 28.35
N ALA A 144 -4.58 19.59 28.46
CA ALA A 144 -5.93 20.04 28.75
C ALA A 144 -6.73 20.02 27.45
N PRO A 145 -7.79 19.20 27.32
CA PRO A 145 -8.64 19.26 26.14
C PRO A 145 -9.24 20.68 26.03
N PRO A 146 -9.33 21.24 24.81
CA PRO A 146 -9.95 22.55 24.60
C PRO A 146 -11.40 22.54 25.12
N ARG A 147 -11.84 23.66 25.71
CA ARG A 147 -13.18 23.76 26.32
C ARG A 147 -14.31 23.53 25.32
N ASN A 148 -14.09 23.92 24.07
CA ASN A 148 -14.99 23.72 22.96
C ASN A 148 -14.24 22.92 21.90
N ALA A 149 -14.46 21.62 21.85
CA ALA A 149 -13.97 20.75 20.78
C ALA A 149 -15.15 20.36 19.89
N ASP A 150 -14.97 20.43 18.57
CA ASP A 150 -16.00 20.06 17.59
C ASP A 150 -16.15 18.54 17.44
N TYR A 151 -15.31 17.77 18.12
CA TYR A 151 -15.27 16.31 18.10
C TYR A 151 -14.86 15.74 19.48
N PRO A 152 -15.16 14.46 19.77
CA PRO A 152 -14.83 13.86 21.06
C PRO A 152 -13.32 13.76 21.30
N ILE A 153 -12.88 14.19 22.49
CA ILE A 153 -11.50 14.02 22.98
C ILE A 153 -11.54 13.22 24.30
N ALA A 154 -10.89 12.07 24.34
CA ALA A 154 -10.84 11.20 25.52
C ALA A 154 -9.40 10.89 25.95
N LYS A 155 -9.20 10.48 27.20
CA LYS A 155 -7.90 9.99 27.71
C LYS A 155 -7.93 8.49 27.98
N GLY A 156 -6.99 7.73 27.42
CA GLY A 156 -6.95 6.29 27.61
C GLY A 156 -5.85 5.58 26.84
N ARG A 157 -5.67 4.29 27.13
CA ARG A 157 -4.70 3.42 26.45
C ARG A 157 -5.42 2.41 25.58
N ILE A 158 -5.02 2.33 24.31
CA ILE A 158 -5.49 1.27 23.42
C ILE A 158 -4.89 -0.06 23.89
N THR A 159 -5.75 -1.03 24.20
CA THR A 159 -5.32 -2.36 24.68
C THR A 159 -5.41 -3.42 23.59
N SER A 160 -6.27 -3.23 22.59
CA SER A 160 -6.31 -4.10 21.42
C SER A 160 -7.00 -3.41 20.25
N VAL A 161 -6.43 -3.55 19.06
CA VAL A 161 -7.06 -3.18 17.79
C VAL A 161 -7.30 -4.48 17.03
N LYS A 162 -8.54 -4.74 16.60
CA LYS A 162 -8.89 -5.92 15.80
C LYS A 162 -9.69 -5.51 14.58
N GLY A 163 -9.32 -6.05 13.43
CA GLY A 163 -9.95 -5.81 12.15
C GLY A 163 -8.97 -5.95 11.00
N HIS A 164 -9.49 -5.87 9.78
CA HIS A 164 -8.77 -5.62 8.55
C HIS A 164 -9.50 -4.47 7.84
N LEU A 165 -8.97 -4.00 6.72
CA LEU A 165 -9.71 -3.15 5.79
C LEU A 165 -10.85 -3.99 5.18
N GLU A 166 -11.95 -4.03 5.94
CA GLU A 166 -13.31 -4.58 5.74
C GLU A 166 -13.52 -6.10 5.51
N HIS A 167 -14.36 -6.71 6.37
CA HIS A 167 -14.92 -8.06 6.29
C HIS A 167 -16.35 -7.98 5.76
N PHE A 168 -16.67 -8.58 4.61
CA PHE A 168 -18.08 -8.74 4.20
C PHE A 168 -18.43 -10.08 3.52
N PRO A 169 -19.64 -10.62 3.79
CA PRO A 169 -20.06 -11.93 3.32
C PRO A 169 -20.60 -11.87 1.89
N THR A 170 -20.19 -12.86 1.09
CA THR A 170 -20.82 -13.18 -0.19
C THR A 170 -22.19 -13.82 0.05
N GLY A 171 -23.28 -13.16 -0.32
CA GLY A 171 -24.59 -13.81 -0.37
C GLY A 171 -25.77 -12.84 -0.39
N LYS A 172 -26.54 -12.87 -1.49
CA LYS A 172 -27.85 -12.23 -1.63
C LYS A 172 -28.76 -12.58 -0.44
N ASN A 173 -29.54 -11.58 0.01
CA ASN A 173 -30.61 -11.64 1.02
C ASN A 173 -30.22 -12.01 2.47
N ARG A 174 -30.09 -10.99 3.33
CA ARG A 174 -30.94 -10.76 4.51
C ARG A 174 -30.41 -9.56 5.31
N VAL A 175 -31.35 -8.73 5.77
CA VAL A 175 -31.13 -7.72 6.81
C VAL A 175 -30.44 -8.37 8.00
N GLY A 176 -29.21 -7.95 8.27
CA GLY A 176 -28.40 -8.38 9.39
C GLY A 176 -27.24 -7.41 9.54
N ILE A 177 -27.26 -6.62 10.62
CA ILE A 177 -26.28 -5.58 10.93
C ILE A 177 -24.86 -6.19 10.89
N PRO A 178 -23.97 -5.76 9.97
CA PRO A 178 -22.63 -6.33 9.86
C PRO A 178 -21.68 -5.76 10.93
N LYS A 179 -20.95 -6.65 11.61
CA LYS A 179 -20.06 -6.33 12.74
C LYS A 179 -18.67 -5.93 12.24
N THR A 180 -18.28 -4.69 12.50
CA THR A 180 -17.06 -4.01 12.01
C THR A 180 -15.87 -4.12 12.97
N ALA A 181 -14.69 -3.64 12.52
CA ALA A 181 -13.46 -3.55 13.31
C ALA A 181 -13.74 -2.93 14.70
N ARG A 182 -13.43 -3.68 15.77
CA ARG A 182 -13.66 -3.22 17.15
C ARG A 182 -12.33 -2.76 17.73
N VAL A 183 -12.19 -1.47 17.95
CA VAL A 183 -11.12 -0.93 18.81
C VAL A 183 -11.61 -1.04 20.25
N ARG A 184 -10.87 -1.79 21.08
CA ARG A 184 -11.09 -1.81 22.53
C ARG A 184 -9.96 -1.08 23.21
N PHE A 185 -10.31 -0.13 24.05
CA PHE A 185 -9.37 0.61 24.87
C PHE A 185 -9.87 0.66 26.32
N LYS A 186 -8.94 0.87 27.25
CA LYS A 186 -9.26 1.18 28.64
C LYS A 186 -9.10 2.69 28.81
N LEU A 187 -10.20 3.36 29.19
CA LEU A 187 -10.16 4.75 29.61
C LEU A 187 -9.53 4.81 31.01
N HIS A 188 -8.65 5.79 31.21
CA HIS A 188 -8.12 6.10 32.54
C HIS A 188 -8.85 7.36 33.03
N ALA A 189 -10.07 7.18 33.51
CA ALA A 189 -10.82 8.24 34.18
C ALA A 189 -11.43 7.64 35.44
N GLY A 190 -10.77 7.82 36.58
CA GLY A 190 -11.34 7.73 37.94
C GLY A 190 -11.92 6.40 38.44
N GLU A 191 -12.56 5.59 37.63
CA GLU A 191 -13.25 4.35 38.01
C GLU A 191 -13.11 3.31 36.89
N GLY A 192 -12.85 2.06 37.26
CA GLY A 192 -12.35 0.97 36.39
C GLY A 192 -13.32 0.41 35.34
N GLY A 193 -13.98 1.26 34.56
CA GLY A 193 -14.86 0.87 33.45
C GLY A 193 -14.09 0.54 32.17
N GLN A 194 -14.28 -0.67 31.62
CA GLN A 194 -13.93 -0.95 30.22
C GLN A 194 -15.01 -0.35 29.32
N HIS A 195 -14.67 0.69 28.56
CA HIS A 195 -15.56 1.24 27.54
C HIS A 195 -15.25 0.64 26.18
N VAL A 196 -16.24 -0.01 25.58
CA VAL A 196 -16.17 -0.49 24.20
C VAL A 196 -16.86 0.56 23.33
N TRP A 197 -16.13 1.21 22.44
CA TRP A 197 -16.72 2.07 21.43
C TRP A 197 -17.17 1.22 20.24
N PRO A 198 -18.48 1.11 19.97
CA PRO A 198 -18.96 0.47 18.76
C PRO A 198 -18.79 1.45 17.59
N GLY A 199 -17.87 1.18 16.65
CA GLY A 199 -17.71 2.02 15.47
C GLY A 199 -16.70 1.46 14.47
N ARG A 200 -16.84 1.85 13.21
CA ARG A 200 -15.81 1.67 12.17
C ARG A 200 -14.78 2.77 12.41
N PHE A 201 -13.49 2.46 12.54
CA PHE A 201 -12.47 3.50 12.68
C PHE A 201 -11.29 3.18 11.79
N ARG A 202 -10.79 4.18 11.06
CA ARG A 202 -9.41 4.20 10.59
C ARG A 202 -8.54 4.74 11.72
N LEU A 203 -7.54 3.98 12.17
CA LEU A 203 -6.64 4.43 13.23
C LEU A 203 -5.45 5.16 12.60
N ILE A 204 -5.22 6.41 13.00
CA ILE A 204 -4.01 7.15 12.70
C ILE A 204 -3.23 7.38 14.00
N PHE A 205 -1.94 7.07 13.97
CA PHE A 205 -1.01 7.46 15.02
C PHE A 205 -0.45 8.83 14.70
N ALA A 206 -0.75 9.82 15.53
CA ALA A 206 -0.08 11.12 15.44
C ALA A 206 1.39 10.96 15.88
N LYS A 207 2.29 11.62 15.15
CA LYS A 207 3.74 11.49 15.33
C LYS A 207 4.15 12.02 16.72
N GLY A 208 4.98 11.24 17.41
CA GLY A 208 5.56 11.57 18.72
C GLY A 208 6.02 10.33 19.48
N TRP A 209 6.24 9.21 18.79
CA TRP A 209 6.47 7.90 19.42
C TRP A 209 7.82 7.78 20.11
#